data_AF-A0A954IPZ2-F1
#
_entry.id   AF-A0A954IPZ2-F1
#
_cell.length_a   1.000
_cell.length_b   1.000
_cell.length_c   1.000
_cell.angle_alpha   90.00
_cell.angle_beta   90.00
_cell.angle_gamma   90.00
#
_symmetry.space_group_name_H-M   'P 1'
#
loop_
_entity.id
_entity.type
_entity.pdbx_description
1 polymer ?
#
loop_
_entity_poly.entity_id
_entity_poly.type
_entity_poly.pdbx_seq_one_letter_code
_entity_poly.pdbx_strand_id
1 'polypeptide(L)'
;MDDLRRHLLAIGKTGCGKSTFLRSMVQQQMAAGRGVVLIDPHGQLADEVLDAVPRRRTNDMVYFDASDDTAPVGFNPMIGPPGTDANLIADGVLTSFKNVFGFDDGSAPRLLHIFRNCLLSLIDTPNASLAAVQQILVDAGFRKSMIARVKNPAVREFWLTEFNRWNERDRTQCIASLQNKLGAFTTNERLN
;
A
#
# COMPACT_ATOMS: atom_id res chain seq x y z
N MET A 1 29.28 -12.18 8.01
CA MET A 1 28.58 -11.20 7.13
C MET A 1 27.62 -11.89 6.17
N ASP A 2 27.94 -13.09 5.66
CA ASP A 2 27.08 -13.82 4.72
C ASP A 2 25.80 -14.39 5.37
N ASP A 3 25.82 -14.71 6.67
CA ASP A 3 24.64 -15.25 7.36
C ASP A 3 23.47 -14.27 7.45
N LEU A 4 23.75 -12.96 7.55
CA LEU A 4 22.70 -11.91 7.56
C LEU A 4 22.07 -11.68 6.18
N ARG A 5 22.65 -12.24 5.12
CA ARG A 5 22.04 -12.24 3.78
C ARG A 5 21.04 -13.38 3.61
N ARG A 6 20.97 -14.31 4.56
CA ARG A 6 19.99 -15.38 4.61
C ARG A 6 18.87 -15.00 5.58
N HIS A 7 17.66 -15.47 5.31
CA HIS A 7 16.55 -15.28 6.24
C HIS A 7 16.82 -15.99 7.57
N LEU A 8 16.51 -15.32 8.67
CA LEU A 8 16.63 -15.86 10.02
C LEU A 8 15.25 -16.04 10.64
N LEU A 9 15.02 -17.21 11.24
CA LEU A 9 13.80 -17.52 11.98
C LEU A 9 14.13 -17.71 13.46
N ALA A 10 13.63 -16.81 14.30
CA ALA A 10 13.81 -16.87 15.75
C ALA A 10 12.55 -17.42 16.45
N ILE A 11 12.61 -18.65 16.95
CA ILE A 11 11.48 -19.34 17.63
C ILE A 11 11.76 -19.44 19.13
N GLY A 12 10.73 -19.19 19.94
CA GLY A 12 10.80 -19.36 21.39
C GLY A 12 9.50 -18.90 22.07
N LYS A 13 9.23 -19.40 23.28
CA LYS A 13 8.08 -18.95 24.08
C LYS A 13 8.24 -17.48 24.50
N THR A 14 7.16 -16.86 24.96
CA THR A 14 7.21 -15.53 25.58
C THR A 14 8.20 -15.56 26.75
N GLY A 15 9.01 -14.50 26.89
CA GLY A 15 10.06 -14.42 27.92
C GLY A 15 11.39 -15.09 27.57
N CYS A 16 11.52 -15.82 26.47
CA CYS A 16 12.78 -16.46 26.07
C CYS A 16 13.82 -15.52 25.42
N GLY A 17 13.65 -14.19 25.51
CA GLY A 17 14.63 -13.21 25.01
C GLY A 17 14.57 -12.92 23.50
N LYS A 18 13.51 -13.31 22.78
CA LYS A 18 13.36 -13.02 21.34
C LYS A 18 13.47 -11.53 21.01
N SER A 19 12.74 -10.68 21.75
CA SER A 19 12.76 -9.23 21.55
C SER A 19 14.15 -8.66 21.84
N THR A 20 14.81 -9.13 22.89
CA THR A 20 16.20 -8.75 23.21
C THR A 20 17.17 -9.12 22.09
N PHE A 21 17.03 -10.30 21.51
CA PHE A 21 17.84 -10.74 20.36
C PHE A 21 17.61 -9.84 19.14
N LEU A 22 16.35 -9.61 18.76
CA LEU A 22 16.01 -8.72 17.64
C LEU A 22 16.50 -7.29 17.88
N ARG A 23 16.31 -6.74 19.08
CA ARG A 23 16.81 -5.41 19.47
C ARG A 23 18.32 -5.30 19.24
N SER A 24 19.09 -6.27 19.73
CA SER A 24 20.55 -6.30 19.57
C SER A 24 20.95 -6.33 18.09
N MET A 25 20.26 -7.14 17.26
CA MET A 25 20.50 -7.16 15.82
C MET A 25 20.24 -5.80 15.16
N VAL A 26 19.09 -5.19 15.45
CA VAL A 26 18.71 -3.89 14.89
C VAL A 26 19.73 -2.82 15.28
N GLN A 27 20.11 -2.75 16.56
CA GLN A 27 21.13 -1.81 17.06
C GLN A 27 22.48 -1.97 16.34
N GLN A 28 22.94 -3.22 16.15
CA GLN A 28 24.18 -3.50 15.43
C GLN A 28 24.11 -3.06 13.96
N GLN A 29 22.98 -3.30 13.28
CA GLN A 29 22.80 -2.83 11.89
C GLN A 29 22.76 -1.30 11.82
N MET A 30 22.05 -0.64 12.73
CA MET A 30 21.99 0.82 12.79
C MET A 30 23.36 1.44 13.06
N ALA A 31 24.13 0.88 14.00
CA ALA A 31 25.47 1.32 14.33
C ALA A 31 26.43 1.16 13.14
N ALA A 32 26.30 0.07 12.39
CA ALA A 32 27.02 -0.18 11.13
C ALA A 32 26.55 0.70 9.96
N GLY A 33 25.61 1.63 10.17
CA GLY A 33 25.13 2.56 9.14
C GLY A 33 24.18 1.94 8.12
N ARG A 34 23.56 0.80 8.43
CA ARG A 34 22.62 0.11 7.53
C ARG A 34 21.18 0.52 7.79
N GLY A 35 20.36 0.53 6.74
CA GLY A 35 18.91 0.69 6.87
C GLY A 35 18.28 -0.55 7.49
N VAL A 36 17.26 -0.35 8.32
CA VAL A 36 16.49 -1.42 8.96
C VAL A 36 15.02 -1.03 8.94
N VAL A 37 14.13 -1.99 8.68
CA VAL A 37 12.70 -1.87 8.88
C VAL A 37 12.31 -2.81 10.01
N LEU A 38 11.69 -2.28 11.05
CA LEU A 38 11.14 -3.04 12.17
C LEU A 38 9.62 -2.93 12.12
N ILE A 39 8.94 -4.08 12.14
CA ILE A 39 7.49 -4.16 12.24
C ILE A 39 7.18 -4.83 13.58
N ASP A 40 6.59 -4.06 14.50
CA ASP A 40 6.24 -4.53 15.83
C ASP A 40 4.75 -4.27 16.12
N PRO A 41 3.89 -5.29 16.04
CA PRO A 41 2.46 -5.15 16.35
C PRO A 41 2.15 -4.73 17.79
N HIS A 42 3.12 -4.84 18.72
CA HIS A 42 2.94 -4.56 20.13
C HIS A 42 3.58 -3.23 20.59
N GLY A 43 4.37 -2.57 19.74
CA GLY A 43 5.03 -1.28 20.01
C GLY A 43 6.23 -1.33 20.97
N GLN A 44 6.24 -2.22 21.95
CA GLN A 44 7.27 -2.26 23.00
C GLN A 44 8.71 -2.37 22.45
N LEU A 45 8.94 -3.22 21.44
CA LEU A 45 10.27 -3.37 20.84
C LEU A 45 10.62 -2.15 19.97
N ALA A 46 9.63 -1.53 19.32
CA ALA A 46 9.85 -0.30 18.56
C ALA A 46 10.34 0.83 19.48
N ASP A 47 9.70 1.03 20.63
CA ASP A 47 10.10 2.03 21.62
C ASP A 47 11.52 1.78 22.16
N GLU A 48 11.84 0.52 22.50
CA GLU A 48 13.18 0.14 22.94
C GLU A 48 14.29 0.35 21.89
N VAL A 49 13.91 0.29 20.60
CA VAL A 49 14.82 0.53 19.46
C VAL A 49 14.96 2.02 19.20
N LEU A 50 13.89 2.82 19.34
CA LEU A 50 13.93 4.27 19.22
C LEU A 50 14.98 4.89 20.16
N ASP A 51 15.00 4.44 21.43
CA ASP A 51 15.98 4.87 22.43
C ASP A 51 17.44 4.58 22.04
N ALA A 52 17.65 3.64 21.12
CA ALA A 52 18.97 3.21 20.68
C ALA A 52 19.39 3.79 19.32
N VAL A 53 18.58 4.66 18.72
CA VAL A 53 18.91 5.32 17.46
C VAL A 53 20.09 6.28 17.67
N PRO A 54 21.20 6.11 16.93
CA PRO A 54 22.33 7.03 17.05
C PRO A 54 21.92 8.46 16.69
N ARG A 55 22.33 9.46 17.48
CA ARG A 55 22.02 10.89 17.24
C ARG A 55 22.27 11.36 15.80
N ARG A 56 23.32 10.83 15.15
CA ARG A 56 23.66 11.14 13.75
C ARG A 56 22.64 10.65 12.72
N ARG A 57 21.69 9.81 13.11
CA ARG A 57 20.67 9.17 12.24
C ARG A 57 19.25 9.54 12.61
N THR A 58 19.03 10.43 13.57
CA THR A 58 17.67 10.85 13.98
C THR A 58 16.89 11.42 12.79
N ASN A 59 17.56 12.09 11.86
CA ASN A 59 16.95 12.62 10.63
C ASN A 59 16.72 11.57 9.52
N ASP A 60 17.26 10.35 9.69
CA ASP A 60 17.10 9.23 8.75
C ASP A 60 15.96 8.29 9.18
N MET A 61 15.25 8.63 10.26
CA MET A 61 14.29 7.76 10.91
C MET A 61 12.87 8.16 10.56
N VAL A 62 12.05 7.16 10.25
CA VAL A 62 10.60 7.30 10.19
C VAL A 62 10.00 6.38 11.26
N TYR A 63 9.31 6.97 12.22
CA TYR A 63 8.49 6.23 13.18
C TYR A 63 7.04 6.32 12.71
N PHE A 64 6.44 5.17 12.43
CA PHE A 64 5.07 5.06 11.95
C PHE A 64 4.25 4.28 12.97
N ASP A 65 3.47 5.02 13.75
CA ASP A 65 2.44 4.45 14.63
C ASP A 65 1.07 4.72 14.01
N ALA A 66 0.39 3.66 13.59
CA ALA A 66 -0.94 3.76 12.99
C ALA A 66 -2.05 4.13 14.01
N SER A 67 -1.71 4.19 15.30
CA SER A 67 -2.60 4.63 16.38
C SER A 67 -2.36 6.09 16.82
N ASP A 68 -1.28 6.72 16.37
CA ASP A 68 -0.96 8.11 16.71
C ASP A 68 -1.60 9.10 15.72
N ASP A 69 -2.66 9.75 16.19
CA ASP A 69 -3.38 10.79 15.43
C ASP A 69 -2.68 12.17 15.48
N THR A 70 -1.62 12.35 16.28
CA THR A 70 -0.95 13.64 16.47
C THR A 70 0.19 13.91 15.49
N ALA A 71 0.81 12.84 14.98
CA ALA A 71 1.92 12.91 14.03
C ALA A 71 1.75 11.87 12.89
N PRO A 72 0.67 11.96 12.08
CA PRO A 72 0.40 10.98 11.04
C PRO A 72 1.49 10.98 9.96
N VAL A 73 1.98 9.79 9.60
CA VAL A 73 2.88 9.64 8.45
C VAL A 73 2.08 9.30 7.21
N GLY A 74 2.14 10.17 6.20
CA GLY A 74 1.52 9.92 4.91
C GLY A 74 2.21 8.77 4.17
N PHE A 75 1.44 7.77 3.75
CA PHE A 75 1.91 6.67 2.92
C PHE A 75 1.00 6.47 1.71
N ASN A 76 1.57 6.60 0.51
CA ASN A 76 0.86 6.30 -0.73
C ASN A 76 1.48 5.07 -1.39
N PRO A 77 0.80 3.91 -1.36
CA PRO A 77 1.34 2.66 -1.89
C PRO A 77 1.44 2.64 -3.42
N MET A 78 0.88 3.66 -4.10
CA MET A 78 0.98 3.82 -5.55
C MET A 78 2.26 4.57 -5.97
N ILE A 79 3.04 5.08 -5.02
CA ILE A 79 4.32 5.75 -5.28
C ILE A 79 5.44 4.74 -5.08
N GLY A 80 6.04 4.29 -6.17
CA GLY A 80 7.26 3.47 -6.15
C GLY A 80 8.54 4.31 -6.30
N PRO A 81 9.71 3.72 -6.04
CA PRO A 81 11.00 4.32 -6.39
C PRO A 81 11.05 4.75 -7.87
N PRO A 82 11.84 5.78 -8.23
CA PRO A 82 12.00 6.19 -9.63
C PRO A 82 12.37 5.00 -10.52
N GLY A 83 11.64 4.83 -11.63
CA GLY A 83 11.86 3.74 -12.59
C GLY A 83 11.16 2.42 -12.25
N THR A 84 10.39 2.35 -11.15
CA THR A 84 9.58 1.16 -10.84
C THR A 84 8.47 0.98 -11.86
N ASP A 85 8.25 -0.26 -12.31
CA ASP A 85 7.18 -0.61 -13.25
C ASP A 85 5.80 -0.40 -12.62
N ALA A 86 4.90 0.29 -13.32
CA ALA A 86 3.56 0.60 -12.84
C ALA A 86 2.71 -0.66 -12.58
N ASN A 87 2.91 -1.74 -13.35
CA ASN A 87 2.24 -3.02 -13.09
C ASN A 87 2.72 -3.62 -11.77
N LEU A 88 4.02 -3.56 -11.47
CA LEU A 88 4.54 -4.09 -10.21
C LEU A 88 3.92 -3.36 -9.00
N ILE A 89 3.79 -2.04 -9.10
CA ILE A 89 3.12 -1.23 -8.07
C ILE A 89 1.64 -1.65 -7.94
N ALA A 90 0.92 -1.70 -9.07
CA ALA A 90 -0.50 -2.05 -9.09
C ALA A 90 -0.74 -3.48 -8.53
N ASP A 91 0.08 -4.44 -8.92
CA ASP A 91 -0.03 -5.83 -8.48
C ASP A 91 0.31 -5.98 -6.98
N GLY A 92 1.23 -5.16 -6.46
CA GLY A 92 1.50 -5.05 -5.02
C GLY A 92 0.27 -4.57 -4.24
N VAL A 93 -0.34 -3.47 -4.69
CA VAL A 93 -1.58 -2.94 -4.07
C VAL A 93 -2.72 -3.95 -4.15
N LEU A 94 -2.91 -4.60 -5.31
CA LEU A 94 -3.92 -5.64 -5.48
C LEU A 94 -3.72 -6.81 -4.52
N THR A 95 -2.48 -7.26 -4.35
CA THR A 95 -2.13 -8.35 -3.44
C THR A 95 -2.45 -7.98 -1.99
N SER A 96 -2.12 -6.75 -1.57
CA SER A 96 -2.49 -6.24 -0.25
C SER A 96 -4.01 -6.25 -0.04
N PHE A 97 -4.79 -5.82 -1.05
CA PHE A 97 -6.26 -5.82 -0.97
C PHE A 97 -6.84 -7.25 -0.90
N LYS A 98 -6.32 -8.19 -1.70
CA LYS A 98 -6.69 -9.61 -1.64
C LYS A 98 -6.52 -10.16 -0.22
N ASN A 99 -5.37 -9.88 0.40
CA ASN A 99 -5.04 -10.35 1.74
C ASN A 99 -5.93 -9.72 2.83
N VAL A 100 -6.16 -8.40 2.76
CA VAL A 100 -6.95 -7.67 3.77
C VAL A 100 -8.42 -8.09 3.76
N PHE A 101 -8.99 -8.33 2.58
CA PHE A 101 -10.43 -8.60 2.42
C PHE A 101 -10.76 -10.07 2.15
N GLY A 102 -9.76 -10.96 2.12
CA GLY A 102 -9.95 -12.40 2.00
C GLY A 102 -10.58 -12.84 0.67
N PHE A 103 -10.16 -12.24 -0.45
CA PHE A 103 -10.62 -12.63 -1.80
C PHE A 103 -9.44 -12.84 -2.74
N ASP A 104 -9.70 -13.49 -3.88
CA ASP A 104 -8.70 -13.87 -4.87
C ASP A 104 -9.22 -13.74 -6.31
N ASP A 105 -8.40 -14.15 -7.28
CA ASP A 105 -8.71 -14.07 -8.72
C ASP A 105 -9.89 -14.97 -9.11
N GLY A 106 -10.18 -16.04 -8.36
CA GLY A 106 -11.29 -16.94 -8.65
C GLY A 106 -12.62 -16.43 -8.09
N SER A 107 -12.60 -15.90 -6.87
CA SER A 107 -13.78 -15.41 -6.15
C SER A 107 -14.23 -14.01 -6.56
N ALA A 108 -13.30 -13.15 -7.00
CA ALA A 108 -13.60 -11.76 -7.35
C ALA A 108 -12.92 -11.25 -8.64
N PRO A 109 -12.95 -12.00 -9.77
CA PRO A 109 -12.22 -11.64 -10.99
C PRO A 109 -12.61 -10.28 -11.56
N ARG A 110 -13.91 -9.96 -11.57
CA ARG A 110 -14.41 -8.67 -12.08
C ARG A 110 -13.94 -7.50 -11.24
N LEU A 111 -13.97 -7.64 -9.92
CA LEU A 111 -13.51 -6.60 -8.99
C LEU A 111 -12.03 -6.31 -9.22
N LEU A 112 -11.21 -7.36 -9.32
CA LEU A 112 -9.78 -7.25 -9.53
C LEU A 112 -9.44 -6.62 -10.89
N HIS A 113 -10.15 -7.01 -11.95
CA HIS A 113 -9.99 -6.42 -13.28
C HIS A 113 -10.27 -4.91 -13.27
N ILE A 114 -11.40 -4.50 -12.70
CA ILE A 114 -11.77 -3.07 -12.60
C ILE A 114 -10.74 -2.33 -11.74
N PHE A 115 -10.39 -2.88 -10.58
CA PHE A 115 -9.49 -2.22 -9.64
C PHE A 115 -8.09 -2.06 -10.23
N ARG A 116 -7.57 -3.07 -10.93
CA ARG A 116 -6.28 -3.00 -11.63
C ARG A 116 -6.24 -1.86 -12.64
N ASN A 117 -7.29 -1.71 -13.45
CA ASN A 117 -7.39 -0.61 -14.41
C ASN A 117 -7.49 0.77 -13.73
N CYS A 118 -8.17 0.87 -12.58
CA CYS A 118 -8.14 2.08 -11.76
C CYS A 118 -6.72 2.41 -11.30
N LEU A 119 -6.00 1.45 -10.70
CA LEU A 119 -4.65 1.64 -10.19
C LEU A 119 -3.69 2.08 -11.29
N LEU A 120 -3.68 1.40 -12.44
CA LEU A 120 -2.83 1.76 -13.57
C LEU A 120 -3.14 3.15 -14.13
N SER A 121 -4.40 3.60 -14.03
CA SER A 121 -4.77 4.96 -14.45
C SER A 121 -4.29 6.03 -13.46
N LEU A 122 -4.26 5.70 -12.17
CA LEU A 122 -3.87 6.61 -11.10
C LEU A 122 -2.34 6.70 -10.95
N ILE A 123 -1.61 5.59 -11.10
CA ILE A 123 -0.13 5.56 -10.99
C ILE A 123 0.52 6.49 -12.04
N ASP A 124 -0.05 6.57 -13.24
CA ASP A 124 0.40 7.48 -14.31
C ASP A 124 0.06 8.96 -14.03
N THR A 125 -0.72 9.25 -12.99
CA THR A 125 -1.20 10.59 -12.66
C THR A 125 -0.42 11.19 -11.48
N PRO A 126 0.24 12.35 -11.66
CA PRO A 126 0.93 13.03 -10.56
C PRO A 126 0.00 13.31 -9.37
N ASN A 127 0.49 13.03 -8.16
CA ASN A 127 -0.21 13.26 -6.89
C ASN A 127 -1.56 12.52 -6.76
N ALA A 128 -1.79 11.45 -7.52
CA ALA A 128 -2.97 10.62 -7.35
C ALA A 128 -2.97 9.88 -6.01
N SER A 129 -4.14 9.82 -5.37
CA SER A 129 -4.39 9.05 -4.14
C SER A 129 -5.30 7.88 -4.44
N LEU A 130 -5.23 6.82 -3.63
CA LEU A 130 -6.12 5.67 -3.72
C LEU A 130 -7.59 6.08 -3.55
N ALA A 131 -7.86 7.18 -2.84
CA ALA A 131 -9.19 7.78 -2.74
C ALA A 131 -9.78 8.18 -4.10
N ALA A 132 -8.95 8.49 -5.10
CA ALA A 132 -9.40 8.84 -6.45
C ALA A 132 -10.00 7.65 -7.22
N VAL A 133 -9.85 6.42 -6.72
CA VAL A 133 -10.50 5.23 -7.31
C VAL A 133 -12.03 5.37 -7.29
N GLN A 134 -12.61 5.96 -6.24
CA GLN A 134 -14.05 6.18 -6.22
C GLN A 134 -14.46 7.20 -7.29
N GLN A 135 -13.70 8.30 -7.41
CA GLN A 135 -13.99 9.36 -8.36
C GLN A 135 -13.92 8.88 -9.81
N ILE A 136 -12.89 8.11 -10.20
CA ILE A 136 -12.77 7.59 -11.58
C ILE A 136 -13.91 6.64 -11.95
N LEU A 137 -14.48 5.91 -10.98
CA LEU A 137 -15.58 5.00 -11.23
C LEU A 137 -16.92 5.72 -11.44
N VAL A 138 -17.16 6.84 -10.76
CA VAL A 138 -18.48 7.52 -10.76
C VAL A 138 -18.52 8.80 -11.59
N ASP A 139 -17.48 9.63 -11.53
CA ASP A 139 -17.43 10.92 -12.20
C ASP A 139 -16.89 10.76 -13.62
N ALA A 140 -17.76 10.94 -14.61
CA ALA A 140 -17.41 10.82 -16.02
C ALA A 140 -16.45 11.93 -16.49
N GLY A 141 -16.54 13.14 -15.94
CA GLY A 141 -15.66 14.26 -16.25
C GLY A 141 -14.25 14.00 -15.71
N PHE A 142 -14.15 13.61 -14.43
CA PHE A 142 -12.89 13.22 -13.81
C PHE A 142 -12.26 12.04 -14.56
N ARG A 143 -13.03 10.98 -14.85
CA ARG A 143 -12.58 9.83 -15.62
C ARG A 143 -12.03 10.22 -16.99
N LYS A 144 -12.72 11.09 -17.73
CA LYS A 144 -12.24 11.60 -19.03
C LYS A 144 -10.89 12.31 -18.90
N SER A 145 -10.70 13.10 -17.85
CA SER A 145 -9.43 13.80 -17.59
C SER A 145 -8.28 12.84 -17.26
N MET A 146 -8.56 11.75 -16.56
CA MET A 146 -7.58 10.70 -16.23
C MET A 146 -7.21 9.89 -17.47
N ILE A 147 -8.19 9.41 -18.24
CA ILE A 147 -7.96 8.62 -19.46
C ILE A 147 -7.03 9.35 -20.45
N ALA A 148 -7.12 10.69 -20.52
CA ALA A 148 -6.27 11.50 -21.38
C ALA A 148 -4.76 11.36 -21.04
N ARG A 149 -4.43 11.04 -19.78
CA ARG A 149 -3.07 10.91 -19.26
C ARG A 149 -2.54 9.47 -19.31
N VAL A 150 -3.42 8.49 -19.37
CA VAL A 150 -3.06 7.07 -19.42
C VAL A 150 -2.21 6.78 -20.65
N LYS A 151 -1.02 6.22 -20.44
CA LYS A 151 -0.08 5.88 -21.52
C LYS A 151 -0.37 4.50 -22.13
N ASN A 152 -0.81 3.55 -21.31
CA ASN A 152 -1.08 2.19 -21.74
C ASN A 152 -2.34 2.11 -22.63
N PRO A 153 -2.23 1.71 -23.91
CA PRO A 153 -3.39 1.60 -24.82
C PRO A 153 -4.47 0.65 -24.32
N ALA A 154 -4.11 -0.47 -23.70
CA ALA A 154 -5.07 -1.46 -23.20
C ALA A 154 -5.90 -0.91 -22.03
N VAL A 155 -5.29 -0.10 -21.15
CA VAL A 155 -6.02 0.57 -20.06
C VAL A 155 -6.96 1.64 -20.60
N ARG A 156 -6.53 2.39 -21.64
CA ARG A 156 -7.42 3.34 -22.33
C ARG A 156 -8.60 2.62 -22.98
N GLU A 157 -8.35 1.50 -23.63
CA GLU A 157 -9.38 0.68 -24.28
C GLU A 157 -10.40 0.18 -23.26
N PHE A 158 -9.96 -0.38 -22.12
CA PHE A 158 -10.85 -0.77 -21.02
C PHE A 158 -11.86 0.33 -20.68
N TRP A 159 -11.39 1.57 -20.50
CA TRP A 159 -12.28 2.66 -20.16
C TRP A 159 -13.22 3.06 -21.30
N LEU A 160 -12.70 3.14 -22.53
CA LEU A 160 -13.45 3.63 -23.69
C LEU A 160 -14.45 2.61 -24.25
N THR A 161 -14.14 1.31 -24.16
CA THR A 161 -14.89 0.25 -24.84
C THR A 161 -15.55 -0.74 -23.89
N GLU A 162 -14.97 -1.04 -22.73
CA GLU A 162 -15.59 -1.96 -21.77
C GLU A 162 -16.44 -1.17 -20.77
N PHE A 163 -15.81 -0.34 -19.95
CA PHE A 163 -16.46 0.34 -18.82
C PHE A 163 -17.52 1.36 -19.27
N ASN A 164 -17.21 2.22 -20.25
CA ASN A 164 -18.15 3.24 -20.72
C ASN A 164 -19.31 2.69 -21.57
N ARG A 165 -19.23 1.43 -22.04
CA ARG A 165 -20.33 0.79 -22.79
C ARG A 165 -21.37 0.13 -21.88
N TRP A 166 -21.05 -0.12 -20.62
CA TRP A 166 -22.04 -0.60 -19.67
C TRP A 166 -23.15 0.43 -19.50
N ASN A 167 -24.39 -0.05 -19.46
CA ASN A 167 -25.50 0.77 -19.01
C ASN A 167 -25.31 1.13 -17.53
N GLU A 168 -26.07 2.11 -17.04
CA GLU A 168 -25.92 2.63 -15.69
C GLU A 168 -26.14 1.56 -14.61
N ARG A 169 -27.10 0.66 -14.83
CA ARG A 169 -27.43 -0.44 -13.90
C ARG A 169 -26.27 -1.42 -13.78
N ASP A 170 -25.76 -1.92 -14.91
CA ASP A 170 -24.68 -2.89 -14.95
C ASP A 170 -23.39 -2.29 -14.38
N ARG A 171 -23.11 -1.02 -14.69
CA ARG A 171 -21.96 -0.30 -14.13
C ARG A 171 -22.06 -0.22 -12.62
N THR A 172 -23.20 0.22 -12.09
CA THR A 172 -23.44 0.34 -10.65
C THR A 172 -23.26 -1.01 -9.94
N GLN A 173 -23.82 -2.07 -10.50
CA GLN A 173 -23.69 -3.41 -9.96
C GLN A 173 -22.24 -3.91 -9.96
N CYS A 174 -21.51 -3.66 -11.05
CA CYS A 174 -20.13 -4.13 -11.22
C CYS A 174 -19.14 -3.42 -10.29
N ILE A 175 -19.35 -2.14 -9.99
CA ILE A 175 -18.43 -1.35 -9.14
C ILE A 175 -18.78 -1.42 -7.64
N ALA A 176 -20.01 -1.80 -7.27
CA ALA A 176 -20.49 -1.74 -5.89
C ALA A 176 -19.59 -2.47 -4.88
N SER A 177 -19.12 -3.67 -5.21
CA SER A 177 -18.24 -4.45 -4.31
C SER A 177 -16.89 -3.78 -4.08
N LEU A 178 -16.35 -3.11 -5.11
CA LEU A 178 -15.10 -2.35 -5.02
C LEU A 178 -15.31 -1.07 -4.20
N GLN A 179 -16.41 -0.35 -4.47
CA GLN A 179 -16.77 0.85 -3.71
C GLN A 179 -16.99 0.55 -2.23
N ASN A 180 -17.66 -0.54 -1.88
CA ASN A 180 -17.88 -0.93 -0.48
C ASN A 180 -16.56 -1.18 0.26
N LYS A 181 -15.61 -1.87 -0.38
CA LYS A 181 -14.29 -2.14 0.21
C LYS A 181 -13.42 -0.89 0.33
N LEU A 182 -13.48 -0.01 -0.68
CA LEU A 182 -12.76 1.27 -0.65
C LEU A 182 -13.40 2.28 0.30
N GLY A 183 -14.73 2.22 0.44
CA GLY A 183 -15.52 3.05 1.34
C GLY A 183 -15.02 2.97 2.77
N ALA A 184 -14.64 1.77 3.22
CA ALA A 184 -14.04 1.56 4.54
C ALA A 184 -12.79 2.41 4.81
N PHE A 185 -12.03 2.79 3.77
CA PHE A 185 -10.88 3.68 3.90
C PHE A 185 -11.30 5.15 3.83
N THR A 186 -12.17 5.52 2.88
CA THR A 186 -12.55 6.92 2.66
C THR A 186 -13.51 7.48 3.70
N THR A 187 -14.23 6.63 4.44
CA THR A 187 -15.08 7.08 5.57
C THR A 187 -14.33 7.11 6.89
N ASN A 188 -13.07 6.68 6.92
CA ASN A 188 -12.24 6.76 8.11
C ASN A 188 -11.54 8.12 8.12
N GLU A 189 -11.95 9.00 9.05
CA GLU A 189 -11.38 10.35 9.20
C GLU A 189 -9.87 10.35 9.45
N ARG A 190 -9.30 9.22 9.94
CA ARG A 190 -7.85 9.06 10.15
C ARG A 190 -7.05 8.84 8.86
N LEU A 191 -7.72 8.48 7.76
CA LEU A 191 -7.10 8.11 6.49
C LEU A 191 -7.30 9.15 5.38
N ASN A 192 -7.98 10.27 5.67
CA ASN A 192 -8.26 11.35 4.73
C ASN A 192 -7.41 12.59 5.00
#